data_AF-A0A529MAS5-F1
#
_entry.id   AF-A0A529MAS5-F1
#
_cell.length_a   1.000
_cell.length_b   1.000
_cell.length_c   1.000
_cell.angle_alpha   90.00
_cell.angle_beta   90.00
_cell.angle_gamma   90.00
#
_symmetry.space_group_name_H-M   'P 1'
#
loop_
_entity.id
_entity.type
_entity.pdbx_description
1 polymer ?
#
loop_
_entity_poly.entity_id
_entity_poly.type
_entity_poly.pdbx_seq_one_letter_code
_entity_poly.pdbx_strand_id
1 'polypeptide(L)'
;PYVRLVGDSWPLPLKRSFFEYHALTRQERRAPGSVPAIYHFDETQALIVMEYMAPPHVILRRALIDGRELPNIARDIGLFMARTLFRGSDLSMVTKERKADLALFADNVELCDITENLVFSDPYFDARMNRHTSPQLDGLVAELRADRDLKVEAQRLKHLFAANAETLLHGDLHSGSIMVTDTETRMIDPEFAFYGPIAFDVGMLLANFWMAFFSQRGHEEKGSRDSMRAYLL
;
A
#
# COMPACT_ATOMS: atom_id res chain seq x y z
N PRO A 1 20.31 -9.27 5.64
CA PRO A 1 18.84 -9.16 5.41
C PRO A 1 18.59 -8.25 4.20
N TYR A 2 17.64 -8.60 3.33
CA TYR A 2 17.49 -8.00 2.01
C TYR A 2 16.03 -8.05 1.51
N VAL A 3 15.72 -7.30 0.45
CA VAL A 3 14.43 -7.38 -0.27
C VAL A 3 14.32 -8.74 -0.97
N ARG A 4 13.39 -9.60 -0.53
CA ARG A 4 13.28 -10.99 -1.00
C ARG A 4 13.18 -11.12 -2.52
N LEU A 5 12.47 -10.20 -3.19
CA LEU A 5 12.28 -10.22 -4.64
C LEU A 5 13.53 -9.84 -5.45
N VAL A 6 14.50 -9.18 -4.82
CA VAL A 6 15.74 -8.69 -5.47
C VAL A 6 16.96 -9.52 -5.05
N GLY A 7 16.94 -10.05 -3.82
CA GLY A 7 18.06 -10.80 -3.24
C GLY A 7 19.07 -9.90 -2.54
N ASP A 8 20.23 -10.47 -2.20
CA ASP A 8 21.28 -9.84 -1.37
C ASP A 8 21.80 -8.49 -1.89
N SER A 9 21.55 -8.16 -3.16
CA SER A 9 21.96 -6.91 -3.79
C SER A 9 21.18 -5.68 -3.33
N TRP A 10 20.08 -5.87 -2.59
CA TRP A 10 19.32 -4.78 -1.96
C TRP A 10 19.12 -5.05 -0.46
N PRO A 11 20.05 -4.59 0.39
CA PRO A 11 19.93 -4.71 1.84
C PRO A 11 18.68 -4.00 2.37
N LEU A 12 17.94 -4.67 3.24
CA LEU A 12 16.77 -4.09 3.91
C LEU A 12 16.76 -4.53 5.38
N PRO A 13 16.72 -3.59 6.35
CA PRO A 13 16.72 -3.93 7.77
C PRO A 13 15.54 -4.80 8.18
N LEU A 14 15.76 -5.64 9.19
CA LEU A 14 14.72 -6.50 9.76
C LEU A 14 13.75 -5.73 10.67
N LYS A 15 14.10 -4.50 11.11
CA LYS A 15 13.25 -3.63 11.94
C LYS A 15 11.91 -3.26 11.29
N ARG A 16 11.70 -3.52 10.00
CA ARG A 16 10.38 -3.38 9.36
C ARG A 16 9.29 -4.25 10.01
N SER A 17 9.66 -5.43 10.53
CA SER A 17 8.74 -6.27 11.33
C SER A 17 8.29 -5.60 12.63
N PHE A 18 9.15 -4.76 13.24
CA PHE A 18 8.78 -3.96 14.41
C PHE A 18 7.73 -2.91 14.05
N PHE A 19 7.90 -2.21 12.93
CA PHE A 19 6.90 -1.24 12.46
C PHE A 19 5.60 -1.91 12.01
N GLU A 20 5.68 -3.06 11.34
CA GLU A 20 4.51 -3.86 10.94
C GLU A 20 3.71 -4.31 12.17
N TYR A 21 4.36 -4.90 13.18
CA TYR A 21 3.72 -5.28 14.44
C TYR A 21 3.01 -4.09 15.10
N HIS A 22 3.71 -2.95 15.18
CA HIS A 22 3.19 -1.74 15.79
C HIS A 22 2.03 -1.13 14.99
N ALA A 23 2.06 -1.21 13.66
CA ALA A 23 1.01 -0.75 12.79
C ALA A 23 -0.24 -1.64 12.90
N LEU A 24 -0.10 -2.96 12.78
CA LEU A 24 -1.20 -3.92 12.95
C LEU A 24 -1.89 -3.77 14.32
N THR A 25 -1.10 -3.63 15.39
CA THR A 25 -1.63 -3.42 16.76
C THR A 25 -2.50 -2.15 16.85
N ARG A 26 -2.12 -1.08 16.15
CA ARG A 26 -2.87 0.18 16.15
C ARG A 26 -4.06 0.12 15.21
N GLN A 27 -3.90 -0.49 14.05
CA GLN A 27 -4.98 -0.70 13.09
C GLN A 27 -6.09 -1.56 13.69
N GLU A 28 -5.77 -2.64 14.42
CA GLU A 28 -6.77 -3.45 15.12
C GLU A 28 -7.51 -2.64 16.20
N ARG A 29 -6.80 -1.85 17.00
CA ARG A 29 -7.45 -0.97 18.00
C ARG A 29 -8.36 0.07 17.35
N ARG A 30 -7.98 0.60 16.19
CA ARG A 30 -8.71 1.66 15.48
C ARG A 30 -9.84 1.10 14.62
N ALA A 31 -9.72 -0.10 14.08
CA ALA A 31 -10.68 -0.79 13.23
C ALA A 31 -10.70 -2.30 13.54
N PRO A 32 -11.33 -2.71 14.66
CA PRO A 32 -11.31 -4.11 15.09
C PRO A 32 -11.84 -5.08 14.03
N GLY A 33 -11.14 -6.21 13.85
CA GLY A 33 -11.49 -7.27 12.90
C GLY A 33 -11.20 -6.93 11.44
N SER A 34 -10.47 -5.85 11.17
CA SER A 34 -10.08 -5.46 9.80
C SER A 34 -8.69 -5.94 9.40
N VAL A 35 -7.89 -6.39 10.36
CA VAL A 35 -6.52 -6.90 10.18
C VAL A 35 -6.38 -8.27 10.85
N PRO A 36 -5.37 -9.09 10.51
CA PRO A 36 -5.15 -10.36 11.20
C PRO A 36 -4.83 -10.14 12.68
N ALA A 37 -5.37 -11.00 13.55
CA ALA A 37 -5.03 -10.95 14.96
C ALA A 37 -3.54 -11.30 15.19
N ILE A 38 -2.84 -10.54 16.01
CA ILE A 38 -1.45 -10.86 16.39
C ILE A 38 -1.46 -11.76 17.63
N TYR A 39 -0.71 -12.86 17.57
CA TYR A 39 -0.52 -13.79 18.68
C TYR A 39 0.82 -13.62 19.39
N HIS A 40 1.88 -13.27 18.65
CA HIS A 40 3.22 -13.07 19.22
C HIS A 40 4.07 -12.15 18.35
N PHE A 41 5.00 -11.44 18.99
CA PHE A 41 6.05 -10.66 18.32
C PHE A 41 7.37 -10.87 19.05
N ASP A 42 8.41 -11.23 18.30
CA ASP A 42 9.80 -11.30 18.76
C ASP A 42 10.61 -10.30 17.94
N GLU A 43 10.98 -9.18 18.59
CA GLU A 43 11.77 -8.11 17.97
C GLU A 43 13.19 -8.56 17.62
N THR A 44 13.80 -9.43 18.44
CA THR A 44 15.18 -9.89 18.23
C THR A 44 15.26 -10.81 17.01
N GLN A 45 14.24 -11.63 16.81
CA GLN A 45 14.13 -12.52 15.64
C GLN A 45 13.44 -11.86 14.45
N ALA A 46 12.90 -10.65 14.61
CA ALA A 46 12.09 -9.97 13.60
C ALA A 46 10.92 -10.83 13.10
N LEU A 47 10.17 -11.41 14.06
CA LEU A 47 9.16 -12.42 13.80
C LEU A 47 7.80 -11.99 14.35
N ILE A 48 6.75 -12.12 13.54
CA ILE A 48 5.36 -11.93 13.94
C ILE A 48 4.62 -13.26 13.75
N VAL A 49 3.98 -13.74 14.82
CA VAL A 49 2.98 -14.83 14.73
C VAL A 49 1.61 -14.18 14.72
N MET A 50 0.84 -14.41 13.67
CA MET A 50 -0.48 -13.82 13.48
C MET A 50 -1.49 -14.86 12.97
N GLU A 51 -2.76 -14.46 12.96
CA GLU A 51 -3.87 -15.23 12.44
C GLU A 51 -3.61 -15.70 11.02
N TYR A 52 -3.75 -17.00 10.80
CA TYR A 52 -3.69 -17.57 9.47
C TYR A 52 -5.02 -17.31 8.75
N MET A 53 -4.99 -16.43 7.75
CA MET A 53 -6.11 -16.21 6.81
C MET A 53 -6.31 -17.46 5.94
N ALA A 54 -6.99 -18.45 6.50
CA ALA A 54 -7.19 -19.75 5.87
C ALA A 54 -8.06 -19.65 4.59
N PRO A 55 -8.00 -20.66 3.70
CA PRO A 55 -8.92 -20.74 2.57
C PRO A 55 -10.37 -20.54 3.02
N PRO A 56 -11.19 -19.75 2.30
CA PRO A 56 -10.98 -19.34 0.90
C PRO A 56 -10.31 -17.97 0.70
N HIS A 57 -9.61 -17.42 1.71
CA HIS A 57 -8.93 -16.13 1.54
C HIS A 57 -7.92 -16.15 0.39
N VAL A 58 -7.99 -15.14 -0.46
CA VAL A 58 -7.02 -14.88 -1.53
C VAL A 58 -6.61 -13.41 -1.53
N ILE A 59 -5.47 -13.08 -2.12
CA ILE A 59 -5.08 -11.69 -2.36
C ILE A 59 -6.10 -11.03 -3.31
N LEU A 60 -6.59 -9.83 -2.96
CA LEU A 60 -7.58 -9.08 -3.74
C LEU A 60 -7.11 -8.89 -5.19
N ARG A 61 -5.85 -8.54 -5.42
CA ARG A 61 -5.25 -8.46 -6.76
C ARG A 61 -5.53 -9.70 -7.61
N ARG A 62 -5.41 -10.90 -7.01
CA ARG A 62 -5.68 -12.16 -7.71
C ARG A 62 -7.17 -12.31 -8.02
N ALA A 63 -8.04 -12.01 -7.06
CA ALA A 63 -9.49 -12.04 -7.26
C ALA A 63 -9.94 -11.09 -8.40
N LEU A 64 -9.35 -9.88 -8.48
CA LEU A 64 -9.65 -8.91 -9.54
C LEU A 64 -9.14 -9.38 -10.92
N ILE A 65 -7.98 -10.03 -10.99
CA ILE A 65 -7.48 -10.67 -12.23
C ILE A 65 -8.42 -11.81 -12.65
N ASP A 66 -8.90 -12.61 -11.70
CA ASP A 66 -9.84 -13.71 -11.95
C ASP A 66 -11.26 -13.21 -12.28
N GLY A 67 -11.54 -11.91 -12.15
CA GLY A 67 -12.82 -11.30 -12.52
C GLY A 67 -13.92 -11.49 -11.49
N ARG A 68 -13.53 -11.65 -10.22
CA ARG A 68 -14.48 -11.80 -9.12
C ARG A 68 -15.00 -10.44 -8.67
N GLU A 69 -16.32 -10.27 -8.76
CA GLU A 69 -17.03 -9.11 -8.24
C GLU A 69 -17.34 -9.34 -6.74
N LEU A 70 -16.60 -8.67 -5.87
CA LEU A 70 -16.68 -8.84 -4.42
C LEU A 70 -17.53 -7.72 -3.81
N PRO A 71 -18.78 -7.98 -3.37
CA PRO A 71 -19.74 -6.92 -3.08
C PRO A 71 -19.38 -6.04 -1.88
N ASN A 72 -18.53 -6.54 -0.98
CA ASN A 72 -18.23 -5.87 0.29
C ASN A 72 -16.96 -5.00 0.28
N ILE A 73 -16.06 -5.16 -0.70
CA ILE A 73 -14.70 -4.57 -0.60
C ILE A 73 -14.73 -3.04 -0.52
N ALA A 74 -15.63 -2.38 -1.25
CA ALA A 74 -15.73 -0.92 -1.22
C ALA A 74 -16.13 -0.42 0.17
N ARG A 75 -17.12 -1.08 0.79
CA ARG A 75 -17.57 -0.76 2.15
C ARG A 75 -16.48 -1.04 3.17
N ASP A 76 -15.90 -2.23 3.13
CA ASP A 76 -14.99 -2.69 4.18
C ASP A 76 -13.67 -1.93 4.15
N ILE A 77 -13.08 -1.71 2.96
CA ILE A 77 -11.85 -0.92 2.80
C ILE A 77 -12.13 0.55 3.12
N GLY A 78 -13.27 1.10 2.68
CA GLY A 78 -13.67 2.46 3.01
C GLY A 78 -13.81 2.68 4.53
N LEU A 79 -14.44 1.74 5.23
CA LEU A 79 -14.56 1.78 6.69
C LEU A 79 -13.20 1.62 7.39
N PHE A 80 -12.32 0.76 6.88
CA PHE A 80 -10.96 0.64 7.38
C PHE A 80 -10.22 1.98 7.28
N MET A 81 -10.11 2.55 6.07
CA MET A 81 -9.42 3.83 5.87
C MET A 81 -10.02 4.95 6.72
N ALA A 82 -11.35 5.09 6.71
CA ALA A 82 -12.01 6.12 7.50
C ALA A 82 -11.67 6.00 9.00
N ARG A 83 -11.66 4.77 9.55
CA ARG A 83 -11.37 4.52 10.96
C ARG A 83 -9.90 4.69 11.27
N THR A 84 -8.99 4.11 10.50
CA THR A 84 -7.55 4.10 10.80
C THR A 84 -6.91 5.46 10.56
N LEU A 85 -7.24 6.13 9.46
CA LEU A 85 -6.71 7.45 9.11
C LEU A 85 -7.27 8.55 10.04
N PHE A 86 -8.57 8.52 10.37
CA PHE A 86 -9.12 9.49 11.32
C PHE A 86 -8.57 9.27 12.74
N ARG A 87 -8.68 8.03 13.26
CA ARG A 87 -8.28 7.70 14.64
C ARG A 87 -6.76 7.67 14.86
N GLY A 88 -5.97 7.79 13.79
CA GLY A 88 -4.52 7.95 13.82
C GLY A 88 -4.01 9.38 13.69
N SER A 89 -4.91 10.35 13.47
CA SER A 89 -4.58 11.76 13.24
C SER A 89 -4.74 12.63 14.49
N ASP A 90 -4.24 13.87 14.40
CA ASP A 90 -4.45 14.91 15.42
C ASP A 90 -5.93 15.25 15.64
N LEU A 91 -6.84 14.88 14.73
CA LEU A 91 -8.28 15.12 14.86
C LEU A 91 -8.96 14.24 15.91
N SER A 92 -8.33 13.11 16.26
CA SER A 92 -8.91 12.12 17.17
C SER A 92 -7.99 11.77 18.34
N MET A 93 -6.67 11.84 18.16
CA MET A 93 -5.72 11.40 19.18
C MET A 93 -5.41 12.51 20.19
N VAL A 94 -5.11 12.10 21.43
CA VAL A 94 -4.53 13.00 22.43
C VAL A 94 -3.14 13.40 21.96
N THR A 95 -2.83 14.71 21.97
CA THR A 95 -1.60 15.27 21.40
C THR A 95 -0.33 14.56 21.88
N LYS A 96 -0.20 14.27 23.19
CA LYS A 96 0.98 13.57 23.73
C LYS A 96 1.16 12.18 23.11
N GLU A 97 0.07 11.41 23.02
CA GLU A 97 0.10 10.06 22.44
C GLU A 97 0.41 10.13 20.95
N ARG A 98 -0.22 11.05 20.22
CA ARG A 98 0.08 11.28 18.80
C ARG A 98 1.55 11.58 18.57
N LYS A 99 2.16 12.45 19.38
CA LYS A 99 3.58 12.84 19.21
C LYS A 99 4.53 11.71 19.56
N ALA A 100 4.20 10.89 20.56
CA ALA A 100 4.94 9.67 20.84
C ALA A 100 4.83 8.67 19.69
N ASP A 101 3.64 8.56 19.07
CA ASP A 101 3.41 7.66 17.95
C ASP A 101 4.21 8.09 16.70
N LEU A 102 4.16 9.38 16.37
CA LEU A 102 4.98 9.98 15.33
C LEU A 102 6.47 9.72 15.56
N ALA A 103 6.97 9.91 16.79
CA ALA A 103 8.38 9.70 17.11
C ALA A 103 8.82 8.23 16.92
N LEU A 104 7.95 7.26 17.24
CA LEU A 104 8.23 5.84 17.02
C LEU A 104 8.35 5.53 15.53
N PHE A 105 7.38 5.96 14.73
CA PHE A 105 7.32 5.62 13.31
C PHE A 105 8.26 6.46 12.43
N ALA A 106 8.82 7.55 12.95
CA ALA A 106 9.82 8.35 12.22
C ALA A 106 11.11 7.56 11.91
N ASP A 107 11.38 6.45 12.61
CA ASP A 107 12.55 5.60 12.36
C ASP A 107 12.32 4.55 11.24
N ASN A 108 11.14 4.50 10.60
CA ASN A 108 10.89 3.62 9.45
C ASN A 108 11.51 4.13 8.14
N VAL A 109 12.72 4.70 8.24
CA VAL A 109 13.37 5.54 7.23
C VAL A 109 13.72 4.78 5.96
N GLU A 110 14.11 3.52 6.05
CA GLU A 110 14.51 2.72 4.88
C GLU A 110 13.30 2.38 3.99
N LEU A 111 12.12 2.23 4.59
CA LEU A 111 10.88 1.94 3.86
C LEU A 111 10.34 3.23 3.25
N CYS A 112 10.43 4.36 3.97
CA CYS A 112 10.17 5.68 3.42
C CYS A 112 11.10 6.00 2.23
N ASP A 113 12.41 5.71 2.34
CA ASP A 113 13.38 5.93 1.25
C ASP A 113 13.05 5.10 0.00
N ILE A 114 12.60 3.84 0.18
CA ILE A 114 12.11 3.03 -0.93
C ILE A 114 10.94 3.72 -1.64
N THR A 115 9.93 4.19 -0.89
CA THR A 115 8.77 4.87 -1.48
C THR A 115 9.15 6.19 -2.14
N GLU A 116 9.98 7.00 -1.49
CA GLU A 116 10.49 8.28 -2.00
C GLU A 116 11.22 8.14 -3.34
N ASN A 117 11.96 7.04 -3.51
CA ASN A 117 12.66 6.76 -4.76
C ASN A 117 11.74 6.09 -5.79
N LEU A 118 11.13 4.96 -5.46
CA LEU A 118 10.39 4.13 -6.42
C LEU A 118 9.06 4.72 -6.88
N VAL A 119 8.39 5.50 -6.03
CA VAL A 119 7.10 6.12 -6.39
C VAL A 119 7.32 7.52 -6.95
N PHE A 120 8.19 8.31 -6.31
CA PHE A 120 8.25 9.75 -6.57
C PHE A 120 9.48 10.23 -7.36
N SER A 121 10.46 9.36 -7.65
CA SER A 121 11.72 9.77 -8.29
C SER A 121 12.07 8.94 -9.53
N ASP A 122 12.29 7.64 -9.35
CA ASP A 122 12.83 6.73 -10.38
C ASP A 122 12.00 6.69 -11.68
N PRO A 123 10.65 6.67 -11.66
CA PRO A 123 9.86 6.66 -12.89
C PRO A 123 10.12 7.85 -13.82
N TYR A 124 10.59 8.97 -13.27
CA TYR A 124 10.65 10.26 -13.96
C TYR A 124 12.02 10.55 -14.61
N PHE A 125 12.96 9.61 -14.57
CA PHE A 125 14.24 9.67 -15.28
C PHE A 125 14.72 8.27 -15.68
N ASP A 126 15.89 8.16 -16.31
CA ASP A 126 16.49 6.88 -16.66
C ASP A 126 17.19 6.21 -15.47
N ALA A 127 16.40 5.70 -14.54
CA ALA A 127 16.90 4.97 -13.38
C ALA A 127 17.22 3.51 -13.71
N ARG A 128 18.28 2.97 -13.11
CA ARG A 128 18.79 1.60 -13.34
C ARG A 128 17.74 0.51 -13.11
N MET A 129 16.81 0.72 -12.17
CA MET A 129 15.82 -0.27 -11.76
C MET A 129 14.52 -0.20 -12.58
N ASN A 130 14.36 0.82 -13.42
CA ASN A 130 13.15 0.94 -14.22
C ASN A 130 13.06 -0.19 -15.24
N ARG A 131 11.84 -0.67 -15.42
CA ARG A 131 11.52 -1.68 -16.42
C ARG A 131 10.11 -1.46 -16.94
N HIS A 132 9.94 -1.67 -18.24
CA HIS A 132 8.66 -1.63 -18.93
C HIS A 132 8.65 -2.63 -20.09
N THR A 133 7.49 -2.85 -20.70
CA THR A 133 7.35 -3.70 -21.89
C THR A 133 8.02 -3.02 -23.09
N SER A 134 9.22 -3.45 -23.42
CA SER A 134 10.04 -2.93 -24.51
C SER A 134 9.97 -3.86 -25.73
N PRO A 135 9.87 -3.31 -26.97
CA PRO A 135 9.94 -1.88 -27.32
C PRO A 135 8.60 -1.13 -27.27
N GLN A 136 7.50 -1.81 -26.91
CA GLN A 136 6.13 -1.32 -27.13
C GLN A 136 5.81 -0.02 -26.36
N LEU A 137 6.43 0.20 -25.20
CA LEU A 137 6.19 1.36 -24.35
C LEU A 137 7.32 2.41 -24.39
N ASP A 138 8.38 2.20 -25.17
CA ASP A 138 9.57 3.07 -25.16
C ASP A 138 9.22 4.54 -25.46
N GLY A 139 8.34 4.78 -26.45
CA GLY A 139 7.90 6.12 -26.81
C GLY A 139 7.13 6.82 -25.69
N LEU A 140 6.22 6.11 -25.02
CA LEU A 140 5.45 6.64 -23.89
C LEU A 140 6.34 6.92 -22.67
N VAL A 141 7.31 6.05 -22.40
CA VAL A 141 8.28 6.26 -21.31
C VAL A 141 9.19 7.46 -21.61
N ALA A 142 9.61 7.63 -22.86
CA ALA A 142 10.38 8.80 -23.28
C ALA A 142 9.57 10.10 -23.13
N GLU A 143 8.30 10.09 -23.51
CA GLU A 143 7.37 11.22 -23.32
C GLU A 143 7.21 11.57 -21.84
N LEU A 144 6.89 10.58 -20.99
CA LEU A 144 6.75 10.75 -19.54
C LEU A 144 8.02 11.35 -18.92
N ARG A 145 9.19 10.85 -19.31
CA ARG A 145 10.48 11.35 -18.82
C ARG A 145 10.87 12.71 -19.40
N ALA A 146 10.27 13.17 -20.49
CA ALA A 146 10.50 14.51 -21.02
C ALA A 146 9.54 15.55 -20.43
N ASP A 147 8.41 15.12 -19.85
CA ASP A 147 7.41 16.00 -19.28
C ASP A 147 7.92 16.71 -18.00
N ARG A 148 8.11 18.03 -18.11
CA ARG A 148 8.54 18.87 -16.99
C ARG A 148 7.43 19.06 -15.97
N ASP A 149 6.20 19.28 -16.41
CA ASP A 149 5.11 19.66 -15.50
C ASP A 149 4.70 18.46 -14.67
N LEU A 150 4.68 17.26 -15.25
CA LEU A 150 4.52 16.00 -14.51
C LEU A 150 5.59 15.82 -13.42
N LYS A 151 6.86 16.12 -13.73
CA LYS A 151 7.96 16.06 -12.75
C LYS A 151 7.78 17.04 -11.61
N VAL A 152 7.32 18.26 -11.91
CA VAL A 152 7.05 19.28 -10.88
C VAL A 152 5.96 18.79 -9.93
N GLU A 153 4.87 18.23 -10.45
CA GLU A 153 3.81 17.68 -9.60
C GLU A 153 4.29 16.46 -8.80
N ALA A 154 5.07 15.55 -9.40
CA ALA A 154 5.65 14.42 -8.70
C ALA A 154 6.55 14.85 -7.52
N GLN A 155 7.37 15.89 -7.71
CA GLN A 155 8.22 16.42 -6.65
C GLN A 155 7.42 17.17 -5.57
N ARG A 156 6.31 17.82 -5.91
CA ARG A 156 5.38 18.38 -4.92
C ARG A 156 4.76 17.29 -4.06
N LEU A 157 4.34 16.18 -4.67
CA LEU A 157 3.81 15.03 -3.94
C LEU A 157 4.89 14.37 -3.07
N LYS A 158 6.13 14.25 -3.57
CA LYS A 158 7.29 13.80 -2.76
C LYS A 158 7.49 14.67 -1.53
N HIS A 159 7.43 15.99 -1.70
CA HIS A 159 7.57 16.93 -0.60
C HIS A 159 6.46 16.75 0.45
N LEU A 160 5.21 16.59 0.02
CA LEU A 160 4.11 16.29 0.94
C LEU A 160 4.32 14.97 1.67
N PHE A 161 4.75 13.92 0.97
CA PHE A 161 5.05 12.62 1.57
C PHE A 161 6.13 12.73 2.65
N ALA A 162 7.24 13.42 2.36
CA ALA A 162 8.38 13.53 3.27
C ALA A 162 8.16 14.50 4.45
N ALA A 163 7.31 15.54 4.28
CA ALA A 163 7.19 16.62 5.26
C ALA A 163 5.88 16.63 6.04
N ASN A 164 4.80 16.02 5.52
CA ASN A 164 3.46 16.19 6.07
C ASN A 164 3.00 14.93 6.84
N ALA A 165 3.20 14.96 8.15
CA ALA A 165 2.74 13.92 9.06
C ALA A 165 1.27 14.16 9.49
N GLU A 166 0.30 13.66 8.75
CA GLU A 166 -1.14 13.83 9.05
C GLU A 166 -1.71 12.70 9.92
N THR A 167 -1.40 11.45 9.58
CA THR A 167 -1.86 10.25 10.30
C THR A 167 -0.87 9.11 10.13
N LEU A 168 -0.98 8.06 10.96
CA LEU A 168 -0.35 6.78 10.70
C LEU A 168 -1.01 6.13 9.47
N LEU A 169 -0.24 5.99 8.39
CA LEU A 169 -0.61 5.31 7.17
C LEU A 169 -0.39 3.80 7.30
N HIS A 170 -1.05 3.03 6.44
CA HIS A 170 -0.58 1.69 6.08
C HIS A 170 0.72 1.77 5.29
N GLY A 171 0.85 2.76 4.39
CA GLY A 171 2.09 3.04 3.66
C GLY A 171 2.34 2.18 2.42
N ASP A 172 1.51 1.15 2.19
CA ASP A 172 1.53 0.34 0.97
C ASP A 172 0.15 -0.30 0.71
N LEU A 173 -0.92 0.51 0.80
CA LEU A 173 -2.31 0.03 0.71
C LEU A 173 -2.73 -0.22 -0.75
N HIS A 174 -2.08 -1.16 -1.42
CA HIS A 174 -2.43 -1.63 -2.74
C HIS A 174 -3.27 -2.92 -2.70
N SER A 175 -3.86 -3.34 -3.83
CA SER A 175 -4.68 -4.57 -3.88
C SER A 175 -3.92 -5.87 -3.58
N GLY A 176 -2.58 -5.81 -3.50
CA GLY A 176 -1.74 -6.91 -3.02
C GLY A 176 -1.71 -7.05 -1.49
N SER A 177 -2.05 -6.00 -0.76
CA SER A 177 -1.98 -5.91 0.71
C SER A 177 -3.35 -6.13 1.35
N ILE A 178 -4.23 -6.81 0.63
CA ILE A 178 -5.62 -7.05 1.02
C ILE A 178 -5.95 -8.49 0.70
N MET A 179 -6.43 -9.24 1.70
CA MET A 179 -6.98 -10.57 1.55
C MET A 179 -8.51 -10.51 1.59
N VAL A 180 -9.15 -11.33 0.76
CA VAL A 180 -10.60 -11.33 0.58
C VAL A 180 -11.18 -12.73 0.49
N THR A 181 -12.39 -12.87 1.02
CA THR A 181 -13.36 -13.92 0.65
C THR A 181 -14.56 -13.25 -0.02
N ASP A 182 -15.63 -13.99 -0.30
CA ASP A 182 -16.86 -13.39 -0.80
C ASP A 182 -17.54 -12.47 0.24
N THR A 183 -17.17 -12.61 1.52
CA THR A 183 -17.83 -11.89 2.63
C THR A 183 -16.89 -11.09 3.53
N GLU A 184 -15.59 -11.39 3.52
CA GLU A 184 -14.58 -10.75 4.37
C GLU A 184 -13.53 -9.98 3.56
N THR A 185 -13.06 -8.88 4.13
CA THR A 185 -11.96 -8.06 3.60
C THR A 185 -10.99 -7.73 4.72
N ARG A 186 -9.73 -8.14 4.60
CA ARG A 186 -8.69 -8.00 5.63
C ARG A 186 -7.45 -7.33 5.05
N MET A 187 -6.99 -6.25 5.68
CA MET A 187 -5.77 -5.55 5.33
C MET A 187 -4.57 -6.22 6.01
N ILE A 188 -3.47 -6.37 5.29
CA ILE A 188 -2.26 -7.07 5.73
C ILE A 188 -1.01 -6.27 5.34
N ASP A 189 0.14 -6.61 5.91
CA ASP A 189 1.46 -6.11 5.46
C ASP A 189 1.67 -4.57 5.58
N PRO A 190 1.34 -3.92 6.72
CA PRO A 190 1.62 -2.50 6.92
C PRO A 190 3.10 -2.23 7.31
N GLU A 191 4.07 -2.91 6.69
CA GLU A 191 5.50 -2.74 7.02
C GLU A 191 6.05 -1.35 6.63
N PHE A 192 5.41 -0.68 5.66
CA PHE A 192 5.69 0.70 5.24
C PHE A 192 5.02 1.77 6.10
N ALA A 193 4.35 1.38 7.19
CA ALA A 193 3.62 2.32 8.02
C ALA A 193 4.54 3.42 8.57
N PHE A 194 4.13 4.66 8.34
CA PHE A 194 4.74 5.85 8.92
C PHE A 194 3.69 6.95 9.07
N TYR A 195 4.04 8.04 9.73
CA TYR A 195 3.15 9.20 9.80
C TYR A 195 3.32 10.08 8.54
N GLY A 196 2.33 10.02 7.65
CA GLY A 196 2.37 10.70 6.36
C GLY A 196 1.01 11.29 5.97
N PRO A 197 0.85 11.74 4.71
CA PRO A 197 -0.38 12.36 4.23
C PRO A 197 -1.49 11.34 3.98
N ILE A 198 -2.70 11.59 4.49
CA ILE A 198 -3.90 10.75 4.37
C ILE A 198 -4.15 10.32 2.93
N ALA A 199 -3.92 11.24 1.99
CA ALA A 199 -4.14 11.02 0.57
C ALA A 199 -3.27 9.90 -0.03
N PHE A 200 -2.16 9.53 0.60
CA PHE A 200 -1.25 8.50 0.07
C PHE A 200 -1.89 7.12 0.03
N ASP A 201 -2.43 6.64 1.16
CA ASP A 201 -3.13 5.34 1.22
C ASP A 201 -4.34 5.31 0.28
N VAL A 202 -5.13 6.39 0.26
CA VAL A 202 -6.32 6.51 -0.60
C VAL A 202 -5.92 6.50 -2.08
N GLY A 203 -4.91 7.29 -2.45
CA GLY A 203 -4.43 7.39 -3.82
C GLY A 203 -3.83 6.09 -4.33
N MET A 204 -3.04 5.40 -3.49
CA MET A 204 -2.44 4.12 -3.84
C MET A 204 -3.48 3.02 -4.08
N LEU A 205 -4.52 2.97 -3.23
CA LEU A 205 -5.63 2.04 -3.39
C LEU A 205 -6.39 2.31 -4.69
N LEU A 206 -6.79 3.56 -4.91
CA LEU A 206 -7.54 3.95 -6.12
C LEU A 206 -6.72 3.73 -7.40
N ALA A 207 -5.42 4.04 -7.37
CA ALA A 207 -4.52 3.74 -8.49
C ALA A 207 -4.48 2.24 -8.81
N ASN A 208 -4.55 1.37 -7.79
CA ASN A 208 -4.60 -0.08 -8.01
C ASN A 208 -5.95 -0.56 -8.56
N PHE A 209 -7.06 0.09 -8.22
CA PHE A 209 -8.35 -0.18 -8.89
C PHE A 209 -8.34 0.29 -10.34
N TRP A 210 -7.74 1.44 -10.65
CA TRP A 210 -7.52 1.89 -12.04
C TRP A 210 -6.66 0.91 -12.83
N MET A 211 -5.56 0.43 -12.25
CA MET A 211 -4.75 -0.61 -12.88
C MET A 211 -5.55 -1.89 -13.14
N ALA A 212 -6.36 -2.34 -12.18
CA ALA A 212 -7.24 -3.49 -12.36
C ALA A 212 -8.29 -3.27 -13.44
N PHE A 213 -8.84 -2.05 -13.56
CA PHE A 213 -9.80 -1.67 -14.60
C PHE A 213 -9.16 -1.74 -15.99
N PHE A 214 -8.01 -1.10 -16.17
CA PHE A 214 -7.30 -1.08 -17.46
C PHE A 214 -6.81 -2.48 -17.86
N SER A 215 -6.42 -3.32 -16.89
CA SER A 215 -5.96 -4.68 -17.18
C SER A 215 -7.08 -5.63 -17.62
N GLN A 216 -8.36 -5.34 -17.31
CA GLN A 216 -9.48 -6.24 -17.65
C GLN A 216 -9.54 -6.56 -19.15
N ARG A 217 -9.25 -5.59 -20.03
CA ARG A 217 -9.24 -5.84 -21.49
C ARG A 217 -8.19 -6.88 -21.90
N GLY A 218 -7.06 -6.96 -21.18
CA GLY A 218 -6.03 -7.96 -21.41
C GLY A 218 -6.41 -9.38 -20.94
N HIS A 219 -7.45 -9.50 -20.10
CA HIS A 219 -7.97 -10.77 -19.55
C HIS A 219 -9.33 -11.15 -20.16
N GLU A 220 -9.77 -10.44 -21.19
CA GLU A 220 -11.10 -10.59 -21.76
C GLU A 220 -11.16 -11.69 -22.82
N GLU A 221 -12.24 -12.46 -22.78
CA GLU A 221 -12.62 -13.37 -23.85
C GLU A 221 -14.05 -13.02 -24.26
N LYS A 222 -14.24 -12.50 -25.49
CA LYS A 222 -15.56 -12.20 -26.07
C LYS A 222 -16.48 -11.33 -25.18
N GLY A 223 -15.93 -10.30 -24.52
CA GLY A 223 -16.71 -9.39 -23.66
C GLY A 223 -16.92 -9.88 -22.23
N SER A 224 -16.29 -10.98 -21.82
CA SER A 224 -16.45 -11.58 -20.48
C SER A 224 -16.09 -10.67 -19.30
N ARG A 225 -15.51 -9.49 -19.56
CA ARG A 225 -15.06 -8.53 -18.54
C ARG A 225 -15.84 -7.22 -18.53
N ASP A 226 -16.96 -7.11 -19.26
CA ASP A 226 -17.80 -5.91 -19.26
C ASP A 226 -18.37 -5.58 -17.88
N SER A 227 -18.97 -6.57 -17.20
CA SER A 227 -19.52 -6.38 -15.86
C SER A 227 -18.43 -6.01 -14.85
N MET A 228 -17.27 -6.68 -14.93
CA MET A 228 -16.13 -6.41 -14.05
C MET A 228 -15.59 -4.97 -14.22
N ARG A 229 -15.54 -4.46 -15.46
CA ARG A 229 -15.16 -3.07 -15.70
C ARG A 229 -16.16 -2.09 -15.11
N ALA A 230 -17.46 -2.37 -15.22
CA ALA A 230 -18.49 -1.55 -14.60
C ALA A 230 -18.45 -1.61 -13.06
N TYR A 231 -18.15 -2.78 -12.49
CA TYR A 231 -18.00 -2.99 -11.05
C TYR A 231 -16.80 -2.23 -10.44
N LEU A 232 -15.72 -2.03 -11.21
CA LEU A 232 -14.51 -1.31 -10.76
C LEU A 232 -14.64 0.23 -10.80
N LEU A 233 -15.75 0.76 -11.32
CA LEU A 233 -16.05 2.19 -11.40
C LEU A 233 -16.98 2.62 -10.25
#